data_AF-A0AA39QD91-F1
#
_entry.id   AF-A0AA39QD91-F1
#
_cell.length_a   1.000
_cell.length_b   1.000
_cell.length_c   1.000
_cell.angle_alpha   90.00
_cell.angle_beta   90.00
_cell.angle_gamma   90.00
#
_symmetry.space_group_name_H-M   'P 1'
#
loop_
_entity.id
_entity.type
_entity.pdbx_description
1 polymer ?
#
loop_
_entity_poly.entity_id
_entity_poly.type
_entity_poly.pdbx_seq_one_letter_code
_entity_poly.pdbx_strand_id
1 'polypeptide(L)'
;IKNDSHLECEAVNYQWFPEHFFQHWSRYNIIPPIHNPTPVLAVIPQFYSYYVPEDGEAKDGEYLSPILLLEDCGVPVNIDELDMDDQHKCTSLLLCLHCEGWLHNLFFPKNILIQHGDIHHWPVYRKWEDWCFCLIDF
;
A
#
# COMPACT_ATOMS: atom_id res chain seq x y z
N ILE A 1 -14.66 -1.01 14.38
CA ILE A 1 -15.94 -1.65 14.78
C ILE A 1 -15.61 -2.73 15.80
N LYS A 2 -16.43 -2.98 16.83
CA LYS A 2 -16.14 -4.02 17.82
C LYS A 2 -16.23 -5.40 17.15
N ASN A 3 -15.20 -6.22 17.30
CA ASN A 3 -15.10 -7.57 16.72
C ASN A 3 -15.09 -7.62 15.17
N ASP A 4 -14.56 -6.59 14.53
CA ASP A 4 -14.34 -6.62 13.08
C ASP A 4 -13.08 -7.42 12.76
N SER A 5 -13.22 -8.45 11.92
CA SER A 5 -12.12 -9.32 11.48
C SER A 5 -11.31 -8.72 10.34
N HIS A 6 -11.66 -7.53 9.86
CA HIS A 6 -11.00 -6.87 8.73
C HIS A 6 -9.47 -6.77 8.89
N LEU A 7 -8.98 -6.26 10.03
CA LEU A 7 -7.53 -6.11 10.26
C LEU A 7 -6.81 -7.47 10.36
N GLU A 8 -7.48 -8.50 10.85
CA GLU A 8 -6.92 -9.85 10.91
C GLU A 8 -6.78 -10.44 9.50
N CYS A 9 -7.81 -10.32 8.68
CA CYS A 9 -7.77 -10.76 7.28
C CYS A 9 -6.71 -10.01 6.48
N GLU A 10 -6.65 -8.68 6.63
CA GLU A 10 -5.66 -7.85 5.96
C GLU A 10 -4.23 -8.22 6.40
N ALA A 11 -4.00 -8.43 7.70
CA ALA A 11 -2.70 -8.89 8.22
C ALA A 11 -2.28 -10.25 7.67
N VAL A 12 -3.23 -11.17 7.44
CA VAL A 12 -2.96 -12.45 6.77
C VAL A 12 -2.56 -12.20 5.31
N ASN A 13 -3.26 -11.34 4.57
CA ASN A 13 -2.89 -11.00 3.20
C ASN A 13 -1.43 -10.49 3.14
N TYR A 14 -1.06 -9.56 4.02
CA TYR A 14 0.31 -9.05 4.11
C TYR A 14 1.38 -10.13 4.38
N GLN A 15 1.06 -11.16 5.17
CA GLN A 15 1.99 -12.26 5.42
C GLN A 15 2.12 -13.24 4.24
N TRP A 16 1.11 -13.32 3.37
CA TRP A 16 1.09 -14.23 2.23
C TRP A 16 1.58 -13.58 0.94
N PHE A 17 1.66 -12.26 0.87
CA PHE A 17 2.14 -11.58 -0.33
C PHE A 17 3.60 -11.95 -0.67
N PRO A 18 3.94 -12.05 -1.96
CA PRO A 18 5.31 -12.24 -2.40
C PRO A 18 6.23 -11.11 -1.92
N GLU A 19 7.47 -11.46 -1.55
CA GLU A 19 8.45 -10.48 -1.03
C GLU A 19 8.68 -9.29 -1.98
N HIS A 20 8.65 -9.53 -3.30
CA HIS A 20 8.91 -8.51 -4.29
C HIS A 20 7.83 -7.42 -4.36
N PHE A 21 6.63 -7.63 -3.79
CA PHE A 21 5.61 -6.59 -3.67
C PHE A 21 6.02 -5.47 -2.72
N PHE A 22 6.82 -5.79 -1.72
CA PHE A 22 7.31 -4.84 -0.73
C PHE A 22 8.55 -4.08 -1.22
N GLN A 23 9.21 -4.53 -2.29
CA GLN A 23 10.53 -4.02 -2.65
C GLN A 23 10.45 -2.79 -3.55
N HIS A 24 11.25 -1.76 -3.25
CA HIS A 24 11.48 -0.64 -4.15
C HIS A 24 12.67 -0.96 -5.07
N TRP A 25 12.47 -0.87 -6.38
CA TRP A 25 13.51 -1.17 -7.36
C TRP A 25 13.87 0.06 -8.19
N SER A 26 15.16 0.28 -8.46
CA SER A 26 15.64 1.40 -9.28
C SER A 26 15.49 1.16 -10.80
N ARG A 27 14.42 0.48 -11.23
CA ARG A 27 14.18 0.08 -12.63
C ARG A 27 12.79 0.51 -13.11
N TYR A 28 12.44 0.11 -14.33
CA TYR A 28 11.10 0.24 -14.90
C TYR A 28 10.51 -1.12 -15.27
N ASN A 29 9.19 -1.21 -15.21
CA ASN A 29 8.38 -2.34 -15.65
C ASN A 29 7.66 -1.98 -16.95
N ILE A 30 7.52 -2.98 -17.83
CA ILE A 30 6.67 -2.90 -19.02
C ILE A 30 5.71 -4.09 -18.93
N ILE A 31 4.47 -3.81 -18.55
CA ILE A 31 3.45 -4.84 -18.29
C ILE A 31 2.29 -4.62 -19.25
N PRO A 32 2.05 -5.53 -20.21
CA PRO A 32 0.91 -5.43 -21.11
C PRO A 32 -0.41 -5.28 -20.33
N PRO A 33 -1.34 -4.42 -20.77
CA PRO A 33 -1.38 -3.70 -22.05
C PRO A 33 -0.57 -2.39 -22.07
N ILE A 34 0.08 -1.99 -20.98
CA ILE A 34 0.87 -0.76 -20.92
C ILE A 34 2.24 -1.02 -21.57
N HIS A 35 2.50 -0.33 -22.67
CA HIS A 35 3.77 -0.41 -23.39
C HIS A 35 4.79 0.65 -22.94
N ASN A 36 4.34 1.69 -22.24
CA ASN A 36 5.21 2.72 -21.72
C ASN A 36 5.91 2.21 -20.44
N PRO A 37 7.22 2.46 -20.27
CA PRO A 37 7.92 2.06 -19.07
C PRO A 37 7.41 2.84 -17.86
N THR A 38 6.95 2.13 -16.82
CA THR A 38 6.59 2.75 -15.54
C THR A 38 7.63 2.40 -14.48
N PRO A 39 8.00 3.31 -13.55
CA PRO A 39 8.91 2.98 -12.46
C PRO A 39 8.46 1.74 -11.67
N VAL A 40 9.42 0.89 -11.27
CA VAL A 40 9.15 -0.28 -10.42
C VAL A 40 9.21 0.15 -8.97
N LEU A 41 8.06 0.53 -8.43
CA LEU A 41 7.92 0.82 -7.01
C LEU A 41 7.32 -0.37 -6.28
N ALA A 42 7.41 -0.34 -4.95
CA ALA A 42 6.69 -1.29 -4.12
C ALA A 42 5.18 -1.20 -4.42
N VAL A 43 4.56 -2.36 -4.60
CA VAL A 43 3.13 -2.46 -4.92
C VAL A 43 2.29 -2.18 -3.68
N ILE A 44 2.79 -2.60 -2.52
CA ILE A 44 2.15 -2.52 -1.21
C ILE A 44 3.14 -1.95 -0.17
N PRO A 45 2.65 -1.34 0.93
CA PRO A 45 3.50 -0.85 2.02
C PRO A 45 4.33 -1.95 2.66
N GLN A 46 5.49 -1.61 3.27
CA GLN A 46 6.14 -2.55 4.19
C GLN A 46 5.18 -2.98 5.31
N PHE A 47 5.12 -4.28 5.57
CA PHE A 47 4.43 -4.84 6.72
C PHE A 47 5.42 -5.07 7.86
N TYR A 48 5.19 -4.41 9.00
CA TYR A 48 6.07 -4.55 10.17
C TYR A 48 5.54 -5.61 11.14
N SER A 49 4.26 -5.54 11.49
CA SER A 49 3.65 -6.45 12.47
C SER A 49 2.15 -6.24 12.61
N TYR A 50 1.49 -7.22 13.22
CA TYR A 50 0.10 -7.19 13.66
C TYR A 50 0.03 -7.52 15.15
N TYR A 51 -0.60 -6.65 15.94
CA TYR A 51 -0.71 -6.78 17.40
C TYR A 51 -2.16 -6.98 17.81
N VAL A 52 -2.38 -7.97 18.66
CA VAL A 52 -3.68 -8.23 19.29
C VAL A 52 -3.52 -7.99 20.80
N PRO A 53 -4.33 -7.11 21.40
CA PRO A 53 -4.31 -6.88 22.85
C PRO A 53 -4.62 -8.16 23.63
N GLU A 54 -3.89 -8.39 24.73
CA GLU A 54 -4.15 -9.55 25.60
C GLU A 54 -5.36 -9.31 26.51
N ASP A 55 -6.01 -10.41 26.92
CA ASP A 55 -7.10 -10.37 27.90
C ASP A 55 -6.59 -9.78 29.23
N GLY A 56 -7.16 -8.63 29.64
CA GLY A 56 -6.82 -7.96 30.90
C GLY A 56 -5.97 -6.70 30.75
N GLU A 57 -5.51 -6.34 29.54
CA GLU A 57 -4.88 -5.04 29.29
C GLU A 57 -5.91 -3.90 29.25
N ALA A 58 -7.14 -4.22 28.85
CA ALA A 58 -8.25 -3.29 28.86
C ALA A 58 -8.78 -3.09 30.28
N LYS A 59 -9.00 -1.84 30.68
CA LYS A 59 -9.75 -1.53 31.91
C LYS A 59 -11.18 -2.07 31.77
N ASP A 60 -11.82 -2.43 32.89
CA ASP A 60 -13.16 -3.03 32.92
C ASP A 60 -14.15 -2.34 31.95
N GLY A 61 -14.48 -3.02 30.87
CA GLY A 61 -15.44 -2.58 29.85
C GLY A 61 -14.87 -1.83 28.64
N GLU A 62 -13.56 -1.54 28.62
CA GLU A 62 -12.89 -0.91 27.48
C GLU A 62 -12.56 -1.95 26.39
N TYR A 63 -12.71 -1.58 25.12
CA TYR A 63 -12.33 -2.43 24.00
C TYR A 63 -11.04 -1.89 23.40
N LEU A 64 -10.00 -2.73 23.39
CA LEU A 64 -8.77 -2.45 22.66
C LEU A 64 -8.87 -3.13 21.29
N SER A 65 -8.72 -2.36 20.23
CA SER A 65 -8.68 -2.90 18.87
C SER A 65 -7.30 -3.48 18.55
N PRO A 66 -7.22 -4.50 17.69
CA PRO A 66 -5.96 -4.89 17.07
C PRO A 66 -5.30 -3.72 16.35
N ILE A 67 -3.98 -3.78 16.23
CA ILE A 67 -3.16 -2.76 15.56
C ILE A 67 -2.39 -3.43 14.42
N LEU A 68 -2.53 -2.89 13.22
CA LEU A 68 -1.74 -3.25 12.05
C LEU A 68 -0.69 -2.16 11.81
N LEU A 69 0.59 -2.54 11.83
CA LEU A 69 1.70 -1.61 11.67
C LEU A 69 2.30 -1.73 10.26
N LEU A 70 2.10 -0.69 9.46
CA LEU A 70 2.55 -0.58 8.08
C LEU A 70 3.48 0.64 7.90
N GLU A 71 4.21 0.66 6.78
CA GLU A 71 4.90 1.85 6.31
C GLU A 71 3.94 3.02 6.08
N ASP A 72 4.39 4.23 6.44
CA ASP A 72 3.69 5.45 6.07
C ASP A 72 3.86 5.71 4.57
N CYS A 73 2.79 5.54 3.81
CA CYS A 73 2.76 5.77 2.37
C CYS A 73 2.02 7.05 1.97
N GLY A 74 1.81 7.98 2.91
CA GLY A 74 1.22 9.29 2.62
C GLY A 74 -0.30 9.30 2.62
N VAL A 75 -0.90 9.95 1.62
CA VAL A 75 -2.34 10.27 1.60
C VAL A 75 -3.04 9.62 0.41
N PRO A 76 -4.36 9.39 0.48
CA PRO A 76 -5.09 8.87 -0.68
C PRO A 76 -5.02 9.80 -1.89
N VAL A 77 -4.99 9.22 -3.09
CA VAL A 77 -4.94 9.97 -4.34
C VAL A 77 -6.23 10.75 -4.59
N ASN A 78 -6.08 11.94 -5.18
CA ASN A 78 -7.17 12.70 -5.77
C ASN A 78 -7.17 12.48 -7.29
N ILE A 79 -8.21 11.84 -7.84
CA ILE A 79 -8.29 11.53 -9.28
C ILE A 79 -8.15 12.80 -10.14
N ASP A 80 -8.72 13.92 -9.70
CA ASP A 80 -8.73 15.17 -10.47
C ASP A 80 -7.33 15.80 -10.61
N GLU A 81 -6.37 15.37 -9.79
CA GLU A 81 -4.98 15.84 -9.78
C GLU A 81 -4.02 14.90 -10.52
N LEU A 82 -4.46 13.69 -10.93
CA LEU A 82 -3.61 12.69 -11.59
C LEU A 82 -3.45 12.96 -13.08
N ASP A 83 -2.21 13.00 -13.56
CA ASP A 83 -1.94 13.02 -14.98
C ASP A 83 -2.01 11.61 -15.62
N MET A 84 -1.79 11.52 -16.93
CA MET A 84 -1.82 10.24 -17.63
C MET A 84 -0.70 9.28 -17.20
N ASP A 85 0.48 9.79 -16.85
CA ASP A 85 1.61 8.97 -16.41
C ASP A 85 1.36 8.41 -15.01
N ASP A 86 0.71 9.18 -14.13
CA ASP A 86 0.30 8.73 -12.81
C ASP A 86 -0.80 7.68 -12.86
N GLN A 87 -1.75 7.84 -13.78
CA GLN A 87 -2.75 6.81 -14.06
C GLN A 87 -2.07 5.51 -14.56
N HIS A 88 -1.06 5.61 -15.43
CA HIS A 88 -0.28 4.45 -15.86
C HIS A 88 0.49 3.80 -14.71
N LYS A 89 1.08 4.58 -13.80
CA LYS A 89 1.73 4.05 -12.59
C LYS A 89 0.73 3.32 -11.70
N CYS A 90 -0.43 3.92 -11.43
CA CYS A 90 -1.47 3.26 -10.61
C CYS A 90 -1.96 1.96 -11.27
N THR A 91 -2.12 1.98 -12.60
CA THR A 91 -2.52 0.80 -13.37
C THR A 91 -1.44 -0.29 -13.35
N SER A 92 -0.16 0.09 -13.40
CA SER A 92 0.94 -0.89 -13.36
C SER A 92 1.01 -1.61 -12.01
N LEU A 93 0.71 -0.95 -10.88
CA LEU A 93 0.58 -1.62 -9.58
C LEU A 93 -0.50 -2.72 -9.59
N LEU A 94 -1.67 -2.40 -10.15
CA LEU A 94 -2.77 -3.35 -10.25
C LEU A 94 -2.43 -4.52 -11.19
N LEU A 95 -1.76 -4.24 -12.30
CA LEU A 95 -1.28 -5.29 -13.20
C LEU A 95 -0.22 -6.18 -12.56
N CYS A 96 0.70 -5.62 -11.75
CA CYS A 96 1.65 -6.40 -10.96
C CYS A 96 0.92 -7.38 -10.01
N LEU A 97 -0.09 -6.91 -9.28
CA LEU A 97 -0.93 -7.78 -8.43
C LEU A 97 -1.54 -8.93 -9.24
N HIS A 98 -2.16 -8.60 -10.38
CA HIS A 98 -2.84 -9.57 -11.24
C HIS A 98 -1.86 -10.59 -11.85
N CYS A 99 -0.64 -10.19 -12.20
CA CYS A 99 0.39 -11.10 -12.73
C CYS A 99 0.79 -12.19 -11.74
N GLU A 100 0.77 -11.88 -10.43
CA GLU A 100 1.03 -12.85 -9.36
C GLU A 100 -0.24 -13.58 -8.88
N GLY A 101 -1.39 -13.36 -9.56
CA GLY A 101 -2.65 -14.03 -9.25
C GLY A 101 -3.44 -13.41 -8.09
N TRP A 102 -3.09 -12.21 -7.63
CA TRP A 102 -3.80 -11.49 -6.58
C TRP A 102 -4.82 -10.53 -7.17
N LEU A 103 -5.98 -10.41 -6.52
CA LEU A 103 -7.02 -9.44 -6.86
C LEU A 103 -7.24 -8.52 -5.67
N HIS A 104 -7.20 -7.21 -5.90
CA HIS A 104 -7.45 -6.24 -4.83
C HIS A 104 -8.95 -6.16 -4.45
N ASN A 105 -9.86 -6.39 -5.39
CA ASN A 105 -11.33 -6.31 -5.25
C ASN A 105 -11.93 -4.95 -4.81
N LEU A 106 -11.14 -4.05 -4.24
CA LEU A 106 -11.54 -2.74 -3.73
C LEU A 106 -10.62 -1.63 -4.27
N PHE A 107 -10.42 -1.59 -5.58
CA PHE A 107 -9.58 -0.59 -6.23
C PHE A 107 -10.33 0.76 -6.33
N PHE A 108 -10.27 1.55 -5.26
CA PHE A 108 -10.85 2.88 -5.15
C PHE A 108 -9.77 3.92 -4.82
N PRO A 109 -9.96 5.22 -5.14
CA PRO A 109 -8.98 6.27 -4.86
C PRO A 109 -8.53 6.33 -3.39
N LYS A 110 -9.44 6.03 -2.47
CA LYS A 110 -9.14 5.96 -1.02
C LYS A 110 -8.11 4.87 -0.65
N ASN A 111 -7.95 3.86 -1.50
CA ASN A 111 -7.11 2.68 -1.27
C ASN A 111 -5.81 2.72 -2.10
N ILE A 112 -5.58 3.81 -2.82
CA ILE A 112 -4.33 4.09 -3.53
C ILE A 112 -3.70 5.28 -2.80
N LEU A 113 -2.58 5.05 -2.13
CA LEU A 113 -1.86 6.10 -1.43
C LEU A 113 -0.77 6.69 -2.32
N ILE A 114 -0.52 7.98 -2.15
CA ILE A 114 0.57 8.71 -2.77
C ILE A 114 1.47 9.32 -1.69
N GLN A 115 2.77 9.07 -1.84
CA GLN A 115 3.83 9.70 -1.07
C GLN A 115 4.70 10.57 -1.99
N HIS A 116 4.92 11.81 -1.55
CA HIS A 116 5.86 12.70 -2.22
C HIS A 116 7.29 12.44 -1.75
N GLY A 117 8.21 12.40 -2.71
CA GLY A 117 9.65 12.19 -2.54
C GLY A 117 10.05 10.73 -2.44
N ASP A 118 11.34 10.48 -2.68
CA ASP A 118 11.94 9.16 -2.49
C ASP A 118 11.85 8.72 -1.02
N ILE A 119 11.43 7.47 -0.81
CA ILE A 119 11.28 6.83 0.49
C ILE A 119 12.59 6.84 1.29
N HIS A 120 13.74 6.82 0.61
CA HIS A 120 15.07 6.81 1.22
C HIS A 120 15.49 8.18 1.76
N HIS A 121 14.80 9.25 1.36
CA HIS A 121 15.04 10.57 1.93
C HIS A 121 14.25 10.75 3.22
N TRP A 122 14.91 11.37 4.20
CA TRP A 122 14.27 11.83 5.42
C TRP A 122 13.06 12.72 5.07
N PRO A 123 11.93 12.65 5.80
CA PRO A 123 10.69 13.36 5.43
C PRO A 123 10.86 14.86 5.14
N VAL A 124 11.79 15.53 5.81
CA VAL A 124 12.07 16.97 5.60
C VAL A 124 12.77 17.27 4.26
N TYR A 125 13.41 16.28 3.63
CA TYR A 125 14.13 16.41 2.35
C TYR A 125 13.38 15.83 1.15
N ARG A 126 12.18 15.29 1.38
CA ARG A 126 11.36 14.73 0.30
C ARG A 126 10.92 15.85 -0.63
N LYS A 127 11.25 15.71 -1.92
CA LYS A 127 10.84 16.65 -2.97
C LYS A 127 9.42 16.36 -3.43
N TRP A 128 8.72 17.40 -3.87
CA TRP A 128 7.35 17.28 -4.40
C TRP A 128 7.27 16.65 -5.79
N GLU A 129 8.42 16.52 -6.47
CA GLU A 129 8.55 16.16 -7.89
C GLU A 129 8.45 14.64 -8.13
N ASP A 130 8.81 13.83 -7.13
CA ASP A 130 8.81 12.36 -7.24
C ASP A 130 7.61 11.79 -6.51
N TRP A 131 6.76 11.02 -7.20
CA TRP A 131 5.54 10.45 -6.64
C TRP A 131 5.66 8.95 -6.54
N CYS A 132 5.48 8.41 -5.34
CA CYS A 132 5.41 6.98 -5.09
C CYS A 132 3.97 6.59 -4.77
N PHE A 133 3.49 5.53 -5.41
CA PHE A 133 2.13 5.02 -5.23
C PHE A 133 2.17 3.64 -4.59
N CYS A 134 1.22 3.35 -3.70
CA CYS A 134 1.02 2.00 -3.17
C CYS A 134 -0.47 1.69 -2.96
N LEU A 135 -0.78 0.40 -2.80
CA LEU A 135 -2.12 -0.12 -2.60
C LEU A 135 -2.30 -0.59 -1.15
N ILE A 136 -3.48 -0.35 -0.57
CA ILE A 136 -3.86 -0.71 0.81
C ILE A 136 -5.30 -1.27 0.84
N ASP A 137 -5.76 -1.83 1.98
CA ASP A 137 -7.15 -2.29 2.17
C ASP A 137 -7.49 -3.52 1.28
N PHE A 138 -6.83 -4.64 1.59
CA PHE A 138 -6.90 -5.95 0.89
C PHE A 138 -7.80 -6.99 1.55
#